data_AF-A0A8J3FTU4-F1
#
_entry.id   AF-A0A8J3FTU4-F1
#
_cell.length_a   1.000
_cell.length_b   1.000
_cell.length_c   1.000
_cell.angle_alpha   90.00
_cell.angle_beta   90.00
_cell.angle_gamma   90.00
#
_symmetry.space_group_name_H-M   'P 1'
#
loop_
_entity.id
_entity.type
_entity.pdbx_description
1 polymer ?
#
loop_
_entity_poly.entity_id
_entity_poly.type
_entity_poly.pdbx_seq_one_letter_code
_entity_poly.pdbx_strand_id
1 'polypeptide(L)'
;MAKWKVKRTLLLFGGGFLLVVVAAWYFTSDRDPGSGQGGPENTVVLPQSPKDSVRALYGYVAANRGGQACALFQPEAASGFAEAMGGGDCGEAMRRLSGEVRDKSGYANPGFPAGSATVSGGRAEISSCAMKVSGGRLLGAFTLERQDNGSWIITDHRTEPANCSTG
;
A
#
# COMPACT_ATOMS: atom_id res chain seq x y z
N MET A 1 -57.30 33.54 45.78
CA MET A 1 -57.16 32.25 45.06
C MET A 1 -56.04 32.38 44.05
N ALA A 2 -54.93 31.70 44.32
CA ALA A 2 -53.73 31.66 43.48
C ALA A 2 -53.80 30.50 42.48
N LYS A 3 -53.19 30.65 41.30
CA LYS A 3 -52.30 29.65 40.66
C LYS A 3 -51.75 30.17 39.32
N TRP A 4 -50.58 30.78 39.48
CA TRP A 4 -49.45 31.04 38.57
C TRP A 4 -49.40 30.18 37.29
N LYS A 5 -49.41 30.82 36.11
CA LYS A 5 -49.11 30.16 34.82
C LYS A 5 -47.61 29.96 34.67
N VAL A 6 -47.17 28.71 34.70
CA VAL A 6 -45.77 28.30 34.56
C VAL A 6 -45.31 28.51 33.11
N LYS A 7 -44.32 29.38 32.90
CA LYS A 7 -43.58 29.51 31.64
C LYS A 7 -42.71 28.25 31.48
N ARG A 8 -43.04 27.39 30.50
CA ARG A 8 -42.20 26.27 30.10
C ARG A 8 -41.17 26.74 29.08
N THR A 9 -40.01 27.12 29.60
CA THR A 9 -38.72 27.06 28.92
C THR A 9 -38.44 25.62 28.49
N LEU A 10 -38.19 25.39 27.20
CA LEU A 10 -37.10 24.52 26.74
C LEU A 10 -36.89 24.73 25.22
N LEU A 11 -36.11 25.77 24.91
CA LEU A 11 -35.16 25.69 23.79
C LEU A 11 -34.19 24.55 24.10
N LEU A 12 -33.79 23.78 23.08
CA LEU A 12 -32.64 22.86 22.97
C LEU A 12 -33.02 21.50 22.34
N PHE A 13 -33.41 21.48 21.07
CA PHE A 13 -33.35 20.27 20.24
C PHE A 13 -32.81 20.51 18.81
N GLY A 14 -32.24 21.71 18.53
CA GLY A 14 -31.66 22.04 17.22
C GLY A 14 -30.12 22.01 17.16
N GLY A 15 -29.43 22.07 18.30
CA GLY A 15 -27.96 22.23 18.35
C GLY A 15 -27.15 20.94 18.44
N GLY A 16 -27.74 19.84 18.91
CA GLY A 16 -27.02 18.58 19.12
C GLY A 16 -26.78 17.78 17.84
N PHE A 17 -27.73 17.82 16.90
CA PHE A 17 -27.66 16.97 15.71
C PHE A 17 -26.64 17.50 14.68
N LEU A 18 -26.46 18.82 14.60
CA LEU A 18 -25.53 19.43 13.65
C LEU A 18 -24.07 19.33 14.13
N LEU A 19 -23.83 19.35 15.46
CA LEU A 19 -22.51 19.09 16.02
C LEU A 19 -22.05 17.64 15.82
N VAL A 20 -22.96 16.66 15.85
CA VAL A 20 -22.60 15.26 15.58
C VAL A 20 -22.18 15.07 14.12
N VAL A 21 -22.80 15.76 13.17
CA VAL A 21 -22.44 15.66 11.75
C VAL A 21 -21.11 16.34 11.45
N VAL A 22 -20.83 17.53 12.01
CA VAL A 22 -19.52 18.19 11.83
C VAL A 22 -18.40 17.45 12.56
N ALA A 23 -18.68 16.94 13.78
CA ALA A 23 -17.74 16.07 14.47
C ALA A 23 -17.47 14.80 13.67
N ALA A 24 -18.45 14.20 13.00
CA ALA A 24 -18.22 13.05 12.12
C ALA A 24 -17.30 13.39 10.93
N TRP A 25 -17.39 14.59 10.33
CA TRP A 25 -16.47 15.02 9.27
C TRP A 25 -15.05 15.32 9.79
N TYR A 26 -14.91 15.88 10.99
CA TYR A 26 -13.59 16.09 11.61
C TYR A 26 -12.98 14.79 12.17
N PHE A 27 -13.76 13.94 12.85
CA PHE A 27 -13.29 12.65 13.40
C PHE A 27 -13.05 11.56 12.35
N THR A 28 -13.49 11.72 11.09
CA THR A 28 -13.01 10.84 10.02
C THR A 28 -11.64 11.25 9.50
N SER A 29 -11.13 12.42 9.87
CA SER A 29 -9.86 12.95 9.37
C SER A 29 -8.65 12.54 10.21
N ASP A 30 -8.87 11.97 11.40
CA ASP A 30 -7.82 11.43 12.30
C ASP A 30 -7.93 9.91 12.46
N ARG A 31 -8.34 9.18 11.41
CA ARG A 31 -8.10 7.74 11.39
C ARG A 31 -6.69 7.49 10.92
N ASP A 32 -5.79 7.27 11.88
CA ASP A 32 -4.58 6.48 11.67
C ASP A 32 -4.91 5.32 10.72
N PRO A 33 -4.28 5.19 9.54
CA PRO A 33 -4.46 4.03 8.68
C PRO A 33 -3.63 2.87 9.24
N GLY A 34 -3.90 2.50 10.49
CA GLY A 34 -3.35 1.34 11.18
C GLY A 34 -4.35 0.20 11.24
N SER A 35 -5.28 0.09 10.29
CA SER A 35 -6.15 -1.09 10.16
C SER A 35 -5.47 -2.15 9.28
N GLY A 36 -4.30 -2.60 9.73
CA GLY A 36 -3.77 -3.89 9.36
C GLY A 36 -4.70 -4.96 9.92
N GLN A 37 -5.69 -5.36 9.14
CA GLN A 37 -6.48 -6.55 9.41
C GLN A 37 -5.51 -7.73 9.35
N GLY A 38 -4.98 -8.09 10.52
CA GLY A 38 -4.05 -9.19 10.72
C GLY A 38 -4.67 -10.49 10.27
N GLY A 39 -4.44 -10.84 9.01
CA GLY A 39 -4.38 -12.25 8.62
C GLY A 39 -3.30 -12.95 9.44
N PRO A 40 -3.32 -14.30 9.52
CA PRO A 40 -2.35 -15.04 10.32
C PRO A 40 -0.95 -14.51 10.03
N GLU A 41 -0.17 -14.25 11.09
CA GLU A 41 1.24 -13.86 11.04
C GLU A 41 2.00 -14.93 10.26
N ASN A 42 1.94 -14.84 8.94
CA ASN A 42 2.80 -15.60 8.07
C ASN A 42 4.14 -14.91 8.26
N THR A 43 5.05 -15.53 9.00
CA THR A 43 6.43 -15.07 9.14
C THR A 43 6.97 -14.81 7.74
N VAL A 44 7.03 -13.54 7.34
CA VAL A 44 7.51 -13.15 6.03
C VAL A 44 9.01 -13.29 6.08
N VAL A 45 9.53 -14.31 5.41
CA VAL A 45 10.97 -14.46 5.23
C VAL A 45 11.39 -13.43 4.19
N LEU A 46 11.97 -12.33 4.66
CA LEU A 46 12.48 -11.28 3.78
C LEU A 46 13.64 -11.83 2.94
N PRO A 47 13.59 -11.67 1.61
CA PRO A 47 14.65 -12.18 0.75
C PRO A 47 16.02 -11.54 0.99
N GLN A 48 17.07 -12.30 0.70
CA GLN A 48 18.47 -11.90 0.91
C GLN A 48 19.10 -11.19 -0.30
N SER A 49 18.33 -11.02 -1.39
CA SER A 49 18.75 -10.24 -2.55
C SER A 49 17.68 -9.21 -2.94
N PRO A 50 18.06 -8.04 -3.47
CA PRO A 50 17.11 -7.02 -3.90
C PRO A 50 16.14 -7.54 -4.97
N LYS A 51 16.66 -8.35 -5.92
CA LYS A 51 15.87 -8.93 -7.01
C LYS A 51 14.85 -9.93 -6.47
N ASP A 52 15.20 -10.71 -5.46
CA ASP A 52 14.28 -11.65 -4.85
C ASP A 52 13.19 -10.93 -4.03
N SER A 53 13.48 -9.81 -3.39
CA SER A 53 12.47 -8.96 -2.73
C SER A 53 11.43 -8.44 -3.74
N VAL A 54 11.89 -7.91 -4.88
CA VAL A 54 10.95 -7.46 -5.93
C VAL A 54 10.23 -8.64 -6.57
N ARG A 55 10.90 -9.78 -6.82
CA ARG A 55 10.23 -11.00 -7.31
C ARG A 55 9.15 -11.48 -6.34
N ALA A 56 9.43 -11.47 -5.04
CA ALA A 56 8.47 -11.85 -4.00
C ALA A 56 7.25 -10.93 -4.02
N LEU A 57 7.45 -9.61 -4.18
CA LEU A 57 6.35 -8.65 -4.32
C LEU A 57 5.41 -9.04 -5.49
N TYR A 58 5.97 -9.26 -6.68
CA TYR A 58 5.21 -9.72 -7.85
C TYR A 58 4.47 -11.05 -7.58
N GLY A 59 5.14 -12.00 -6.92
CA GLY A 59 4.53 -13.27 -6.51
C GLY A 59 3.38 -13.11 -5.53
N TYR A 60 3.51 -12.21 -4.56
CA TYR A 60 2.45 -11.94 -3.59
C TYR A 60 1.26 -11.21 -4.22
N VAL A 61 1.49 -10.31 -5.17
CA VAL A 61 0.42 -9.71 -5.99
C VAL A 61 -0.32 -10.81 -6.77
N ALA A 62 0.39 -11.67 -7.50
CA ALA A 62 -0.24 -12.76 -8.27
C ALA A 62 -1.07 -13.71 -7.39
N ALA A 63 -0.65 -13.91 -6.15
CA ALA A 63 -1.28 -14.79 -5.17
C ALA A 63 -2.34 -14.11 -4.29
N ASN A 64 -2.62 -12.82 -4.48
CA ASN A 64 -3.48 -12.01 -3.61
C ASN A 64 -3.08 -12.07 -2.11
N ARG A 65 -1.77 -12.06 -1.84
CA ARG A 65 -1.17 -12.16 -0.50
C ARG A 65 -0.75 -10.78 0.01
N GLY A 66 -1.74 -9.90 0.19
CA GLY A 66 -1.53 -8.50 0.51
C GLY A 66 -0.69 -8.28 1.78
N GLY A 67 -0.97 -9.02 2.86
CA GLY A 67 -0.20 -8.89 4.10
C GLY A 67 1.30 -9.17 3.93
N GLN A 68 1.64 -10.24 3.20
CA GLN A 68 3.03 -10.57 2.90
C GLN A 68 3.68 -9.58 1.95
N ALA A 69 2.95 -9.07 0.97
CA ALA A 69 3.44 -8.02 0.07
C ALA A 69 3.75 -6.73 0.83
N CYS A 70 2.85 -6.29 1.72
CA CYS A 70 3.01 -5.06 2.48
C CYS A 70 4.17 -5.14 3.49
N ALA A 71 4.47 -6.33 4.01
CA ALA A 71 5.64 -6.55 4.87
C ALA A 71 6.99 -6.38 4.15
N LEU A 72 7.02 -6.32 2.81
CA LEU A 72 8.24 -6.03 2.04
C LEU A 72 8.57 -4.53 2.01
N PHE A 73 7.66 -3.66 2.45
CA PHE A 73 7.80 -2.21 2.39
C PHE A 73 8.05 -1.63 3.78
N GLN A 74 8.79 -0.53 3.80
CA GLN A 74 8.72 0.45 4.88
C GLN A 74 7.35 1.17 4.84
N PRO A 75 6.78 1.60 5.98
CA PRO A 75 5.41 2.16 6.01
C PRO A 75 5.15 3.29 5.01
N GLU A 76 6.09 4.23 4.87
CA GLU A 76 5.98 5.37 3.95
C GLU A 76 5.95 4.90 2.49
N ALA A 77 6.82 3.93 2.14
CA ALA A 77 6.86 3.33 0.81
C ALA A 77 5.60 2.52 0.50
N ALA A 78 5.02 1.85 1.50
CA ALA A 78 3.77 1.11 1.37
C ALA A 78 2.60 2.05 1.05
N SER A 79 2.53 3.21 1.72
CA SER A 79 1.53 4.25 1.44
C SER A 79 1.71 4.84 0.03
N GLY A 80 2.94 5.23 -0.34
CA GLY A 80 3.22 5.76 -1.68
C GLY A 80 2.89 4.77 -2.79
N PHE A 81 3.21 3.48 -2.58
CA PHE A 81 2.82 2.41 -3.48
C PHE A 81 1.30 2.27 -3.58
N ALA A 82 0.58 2.30 -2.46
CA ALA A 82 -0.88 2.16 -2.45
C ALA A 82 -1.55 3.27 -3.26
N GLU A 83 -1.15 4.52 -3.03
CA GLU A 83 -1.65 5.69 -3.75
C GLU A 83 -1.40 5.57 -5.25
N ALA A 84 -0.16 5.23 -5.65
CA ALA A 84 0.23 5.07 -7.04
C ALA A 84 -0.53 3.94 -7.76
N MET A 85 -0.93 2.91 -7.02
CA MET A 85 -1.69 1.77 -7.55
C MET A 85 -3.21 1.94 -7.45
N GLY A 86 -3.67 3.06 -6.89
CA GLY A 86 -5.09 3.40 -6.79
C GLY A 86 -5.84 2.58 -5.73
N GLY A 87 -5.18 2.30 -4.60
CA GLY A 87 -5.80 1.78 -3.37
C GLY A 87 -5.70 2.79 -2.23
N GLY A 88 -6.60 2.71 -1.24
CA GLY A 88 -6.55 3.53 -0.04
C GLY A 88 -5.52 3.05 0.99
N ASP A 89 -5.13 1.77 0.92
CA ASP A 89 -4.05 1.19 1.69
C ASP A 89 -3.30 0.13 0.86
N CYS A 90 -2.14 -0.32 1.37
CA CYS A 90 -1.33 -1.30 0.67
C CYS A 90 -2.10 -2.61 0.39
N GLY A 91 -2.91 -3.11 1.33
CA GLY A 91 -3.69 -4.32 1.13
C GLY A 91 -4.74 -4.18 0.02
N GLU A 92 -5.42 -3.03 -0.05
CA GLU A 92 -6.37 -2.69 -1.10
C GLU A 92 -5.69 -2.60 -2.47
N ALA A 93 -4.54 -1.92 -2.54
CA ALA A 93 -3.74 -1.86 -3.76
C ALA A 93 -3.34 -3.26 -4.25
N MET A 94 -2.88 -4.15 -3.35
CA MET A 94 -2.54 -5.54 -3.71
C MET A 94 -3.74 -6.33 -4.21
N ARG A 95 -4.91 -6.20 -3.57
CA ARG A 95 -6.15 -6.86 -4.02
C ARG A 95 -6.55 -6.39 -5.43
N ARG A 96 -6.47 -5.07 -5.66
CA ARG A 96 -6.78 -4.47 -6.96
C ARG A 96 -5.83 -4.98 -8.04
N LEU A 97 -4.53 -4.90 -7.79
CA LEU A 97 -3.51 -5.39 -8.70
C LEU A 97 -3.68 -6.87 -9.00
N SER A 98 -3.94 -7.71 -7.98
CA SER A 98 -4.19 -9.13 -8.18
C SER A 98 -5.37 -9.41 -9.11
N GLY A 99 -6.40 -8.56 -9.10
CA GLY A 99 -7.56 -8.66 -9.99
C GLY A 99 -7.25 -8.34 -11.46
N GLU A 100 -6.17 -7.61 -11.73
CA GLU A 100 -5.71 -7.25 -13.07
C GLU A 100 -4.76 -8.29 -13.67
N VAL A 101 -4.25 -9.24 -12.86
CA VAL A 101 -3.33 -10.29 -13.30
C VAL A 101 -4.07 -11.39 -14.07
N ARG A 102 -3.73 -11.52 -15.37
CA ARG A 102 -4.30 -12.50 -16.30
C ARG A 102 -3.50 -13.80 -16.37
N ASP A 103 -2.19 -13.72 -16.20
CA ASP A 103 -1.30 -14.88 -16.11
C ASP A 103 -0.52 -14.80 -14.80
N LYS A 104 -1.02 -15.52 -13.79
CA LYS A 104 -0.42 -15.53 -12.45
C LYS A 104 0.97 -16.15 -12.43
N SER A 105 1.23 -17.15 -13.28
CA SER A 105 2.51 -17.85 -13.29
C SER A 105 3.60 -16.98 -13.89
N GLY A 106 3.32 -16.36 -15.04
CA GLY A 106 4.22 -15.38 -15.65
C GLY A 106 4.43 -14.15 -14.78
N TYR A 107 3.35 -13.62 -14.21
CA TYR A 107 3.43 -12.42 -13.37
C TYR A 107 4.24 -12.63 -12.10
N ALA A 108 4.15 -13.81 -11.48
CA ALA A 108 4.92 -14.15 -10.28
C ALA A 108 6.43 -14.33 -10.53
N ASN A 109 6.85 -14.50 -11.80
CA ASN A 109 8.22 -14.83 -12.16
C ASN A 109 8.79 -13.83 -13.18
N PRO A 110 8.89 -12.53 -12.84
CA PRO A 110 9.47 -11.56 -13.75
C PRO A 110 10.96 -11.85 -14.00
N GLY A 111 11.39 -11.58 -15.23
CA GLY A 111 12.79 -11.64 -15.62
C GLY A 111 13.54 -10.36 -15.23
N PHE A 112 14.81 -10.51 -14.86
CA PHE A 112 15.71 -9.40 -14.48
C PHE A 112 16.93 -9.38 -15.42
N PRO A 113 16.79 -8.82 -16.64
CA PRO A 113 17.92 -8.61 -17.55
C PRO A 113 19.06 -7.81 -16.93
N ALA A 114 20.24 -7.84 -17.57
CA ALA A 114 21.32 -6.92 -17.20
C ALA A 114 20.84 -5.46 -17.28
N GLY A 115 21.17 -4.65 -16.28
CA GLY A 115 20.71 -3.26 -16.18
C GLY A 115 19.33 -3.06 -15.54
N SER A 116 18.57 -4.12 -15.25
CA SER A 116 17.27 -3.97 -14.58
C SER A 116 17.38 -3.65 -13.08
N ALA A 117 18.56 -3.81 -12.52
CA ALA A 117 18.86 -3.52 -11.13
C ALA A 117 20.26 -2.92 -11.01
N THR A 118 20.37 -1.82 -10.28
CA THR A 118 21.62 -1.20 -9.87
C THR A 118 21.79 -1.45 -8.38
N VAL A 119 22.90 -2.09 -7.98
CA VAL A 119 23.18 -2.36 -6.56
C VAL A 119 24.50 -1.69 -6.19
N SER A 120 24.49 -0.89 -5.14
CA SER A 120 25.66 -0.18 -4.63
C SER A 120 25.64 -0.18 -3.10
N GLY A 121 26.58 -0.92 -2.50
CA GLY A 121 26.64 -1.09 -1.05
C GLY A 121 25.35 -1.68 -0.48
N GLY A 122 24.77 -0.98 0.50
CA GLY A 122 23.51 -1.35 1.15
C GLY A 122 22.25 -0.85 0.43
N ARG A 123 22.35 -0.31 -0.79
CA ARG A 123 21.22 0.27 -1.54
C ARG A 123 21.09 -0.39 -2.90
N ALA A 124 19.86 -0.58 -3.35
CA ALA A 124 19.54 -1.07 -4.68
C ALA A 124 18.39 -0.28 -5.31
N GLU A 125 18.44 -0.11 -6.62
CA GLU A 125 17.37 0.48 -7.41
C GLU A 125 16.97 -0.51 -8.51
N ILE A 126 15.67 -0.80 -8.61
CA ILE A 126 15.12 -1.75 -9.58
C ILE A 126 13.94 -1.09 -10.31
N SER A 127 14.01 -1.05 -11.63
CA SER A 127 12.95 -0.51 -12.48
C SER A 127 12.12 -1.64 -13.07
N SER A 128 10.79 -1.58 -12.93
CA SER A 128 9.89 -2.51 -13.60
C SER A 128 9.94 -2.35 -15.11
N CYS A 129 10.23 -1.15 -15.60
CA CYS A 129 10.42 -0.88 -17.03
C CYS A 129 11.63 -1.58 -17.66
N ALA A 130 12.68 -1.82 -16.87
CA ALA A 130 13.84 -2.60 -17.31
C ALA A 130 13.68 -4.12 -17.05
N MET A 131 12.57 -4.54 -16.44
CA MET A 131 12.25 -5.95 -16.18
C MET A 131 11.45 -6.58 -17.33
N LYS A 132 11.43 -7.91 -17.37
CA LYS A 132 10.52 -8.68 -18.23
C LYS A 132 9.33 -9.15 -17.40
N VAL A 133 8.25 -8.38 -17.43
CA VAL A 133 7.00 -8.68 -16.73
C VAL A 133 5.96 -9.13 -17.75
N SER A 134 5.23 -10.20 -17.45
CA SER A 134 4.12 -10.69 -18.27
C SER A 134 2.90 -10.95 -17.41
N GLY A 135 1.71 -10.94 -18.01
CA GLY A 135 0.48 -11.34 -17.31
C GLY A 135 -0.18 -10.26 -16.45
N GLY A 136 0.36 -9.04 -16.39
CA GLY A 136 -0.21 -7.93 -15.62
C GLY A 136 0.55 -6.62 -15.85
N ARG A 137 0.14 -5.56 -15.15
CA ARG A 137 0.80 -4.24 -15.25
C ARG A 137 2.12 -4.19 -14.48
N LEU A 138 2.99 -3.26 -14.89
CA LEU A 138 4.21 -2.94 -14.18
C LEU A 138 3.91 -2.26 -12.85
N LEU A 139 4.77 -2.47 -11.87
CA LEU A 139 4.59 -1.95 -10.51
C LEU A 139 5.41 -0.68 -10.24
N GLY A 140 6.28 -0.28 -11.17
CA GLY A 140 7.10 0.94 -11.07
C GLY A 140 8.54 0.66 -10.63
N ALA A 141 9.24 1.70 -10.21
CA ALA A 141 10.61 1.60 -9.72
C ALA A 141 10.62 1.48 -8.19
N PHE A 142 11.56 0.69 -7.69
CA PHE A 142 11.74 0.42 -6.28
C PHE A 142 13.15 0.80 -5.85
N THR A 143 13.24 1.48 -4.72
CA THR A 143 14.47 1.60 -3.96
C THR A 143 14.42 0.59 -2.83
N LEU A 144 15.50 -0.18 -2.66
CA LEU A 144 15.64 -1.14 -1.59
C LEU A 144 16.88 -0.84 -0.75
N GLU A 145 16.78 -1.09 0.55
CA GLU A 145 17.89 -0.97 1.48
C GLU A 145 18.11 -2.26 2.25
N ARG A 146 19.39 -2.61 2.40
CA ARG A 146 19.84 -3.78 3.13
C ARG A 146 19.77 -3.50 4.62
N GLN A 147 19.06 -4.37 5.32
CA GLN A 147 18.90 -4.35 6.77
C GLN A 147 20.10 -5.02 7.46
N ASP A 148 20.25 -4.80 8.76
CA ASP A 148 21.34 -5.38 9.57
C ASP A 148 21.35 -6.92 9.53
N ASN A 149 20.17 -7.53 9.46
CA ASN A 149 20.01 -8.99 9.33
C ASN A 149 20.27 -9.52 7.90
N GLY A 150 20.72 -8.66 6.98
CA GLY A 150 21.03 -9.01 5.59
C GLY A 150 19.84 -9.03 4.62
N SER A 151 18.62 -8.87 5.12
CA SER A 151 17.42 -8.78 4.28
C SER A 151 17.31 -7.46 3.53
N TRP A 152 16.48 -7.42 2.49
CA TRP A 152 16.23 -6.21 1.70
C TRP A 152 14.77 -5.78 1.80
N ILE A 153 14.56 -4.54 2.27
CA ILE A 153 13.23 -3.92 2.38
C ILE A 153 13.10 -2.82 1.32
N ILE A 154 11.88 -2.61 0.83
CA ILE A 154 11.56 -1.51 -0.09
C ILE A 154 11.34 -0.24 0.73
N THR A 155 12.22 0.75 0.56
CA THR A 155 12.20 2.01 1.32
C THR A 155 11.61 3.17 0.51
N ASP A 156 11.51 3.04 -0.81
CA ASP A 156 10.88 4.04 -1.66
C ASP A 156 10.30 3.39 -2.93
N HIS A 157 9.24 4.01 -3.45
CA HIS A 157 8.52 3.60 -4.66
C HIS A 157 8.32 4.81 -5.57
N ARG A 158 8.55 4.61 -6.87
CA ARG A 158 8.24 5.62 -7.89
C ARG A 158 7.39 5.02 -9.00
N THR A 159 6.38 5.78 -9.41
CA THR A 159 5.55 5.42 -10.56
C THR A 159 6.37 5.49 -11.84
N GLU A 160 6.24 4.48 -12.69
CA GLU A 160 6.77 4.49 -14.05
C GLU A 160 5.61 4.49 -15.06
N PRO A 161 5.81 5.04 -16.27
CA PRO A 161 4.81 4.98 -17.33
C PRO A 161 4.44 3.53 -17.65
N ALA A 162 3.14 3.27 -17.86
CA ALA A 162 2.66 1.91 -18.13
C ALA A 162 3.26 1.27 -19.39
N ASN A 163 3.66 2.10 -20.37
CA ASN A 163 4.30 1.68 -21.61
C ASN A 163 5.83 1.86 -21.60
N CYS A 164 6.42 2.28 -20.47
CA CYS A 164 7.86 2.53 -20.34
C CYS A 164 8.46 3.42 -21.42
N SER A 165 7.62 4.24 -22.05
CA SER A 165 8.06 5.23 -23.00
C SER A 165 8.41 6.46 -22.18
N THR A 166 9.69 6.66 -21.91
CA THR A 166 10.22 7.96 -21.48
C THR A 166 9.91 8.94 -22.61
N GLY A 167 9.02 9.89 -22.35
CA GLY A 167 8.83 11.04 -23.24
C GLY A 167 10.09 11.89 -23.29
#